data_AF-A0A653Y6W1-F1
#
_entry.id   AF-A0A653Y6W1-F1
#
_cell.length_a   1.000
_cell.length_b   1.000
_cell.length_c   1.000
_cell.angle_alpha   90.00
_cell.angle_beta   90.00
_cell.angle_gamma   90.00
#
_symmetry.space_group_name_H-M   'P 1'
#
loop_
_entity.id
_entity.type
_entity.pdbx_description
1 polymer ?
#
loop_
_entity_poly.entity_id
_entity_poly.type
_entity_poly.pdbx_seq_one_letter_code
_entity_poly.pdbx_strand_id
1 'polypeptide(L)'
;MTRLSFVVSKKDLRATIGSAAIVIVGAVFLLVLDVLMPFTSAYADVIPAYFIYTSFFCVFVLFYSLFSLCFMSVPVSGGGQRRLPVGLSQAMNLSLFLSVLAIFSLFVDRAFYRGVDFASNNFVEMRAALNSSATGSISSVFSFFGNLFQFSYFFTLLAAVFYREFISAQRFLVYVFFICACVLLGSYLLGGRAIIAVVFLSVLAGFVARVVVGASSFGAFFKGKNLLLFFFMSIMFLFVVIYVFYMRSSVGGTSSVEYLNNFLFHLHGVSLLPLGQCGVDFICDIKNYFYLSLLYFTHVFWVLAENVDSPFMSSGGDPLFGAVLSVFSRWLQFDSGSYEFAGLFNSMPGSLYYKWGGWGVAVGAGLVGFLLALAMFCLRFYKGVLSLVFFYLLYMLLLVSPVLSIFNVISFVFVIFCLFFYFLVFHFFGFVLRRMRL
;
A
#
# COMPACT_ATOMS: atom_id res chain seq x y z
N MET A 1 -35.22 -20.90 24.59
CA MET A 1 -35.00 -19.45 24.81
C MET A 1 -33.57 -19.22 25.27
N THR A 2 -32.64 -19.03 24.33
CA THR A 2 -31.27 -18.60 24.61
C THR A 2 -31.28 -17.10 24.87
N ARG A 3 -31.01 -16.67 26.11
CA ARG A 3 -30.74 -15.26 26.41
C ARG A 3 -29.51 -14.83 25.61
N LEU A 4 -29.72 -14.09 24.52
CA LEU A 4 -28.69 -13.29 23.85
C LEU A 4 -28.28 -12.18 24.83
N SER A 5 -27.34 -12.47 25.72
CA SER A 5 -26.67 -11.41 26.47
C SER A 5 -25.74 -10.67 25.52
N PHE A 6 -26.22 -9.57 24.94
CA PHE A 6 -25.48 -8.63 24.08
C PHE A 6 -24.44 -7.83 24.88
N VAL A 7 -23.61 -8.49 25.69
CA VAL A 7 -22.54 -7.80 26.41
C VAL A 7 -21.33 -7.75 25.48
N VAL A 8 -21.34 -6.77 24.57
CA VAL A 8 -20.16 -6.43 23.76
C VAL A 8 -19.04 -5.99 24.71
N SER A 9 -17.92 -6.70 24.68
CA SER A 9 -16.75 -6.32 25.47
C SER A 9 -16.24 -4.96 25.03
N LYS A 10 -15.97 -4.06 26.00
CA LYS A 10 -15.35 -2.74 25.74
C LYS A 10 -14.05 -2.86 24.94
N LYS A 11 -13.32 -3.97 25.08
CA LYS A 11 -12.07 -4.23 24.33
C LYS A 11 -12.33 -4.44 22.83
N ASP A 12 -13.36 -5.19 22.48
CA ASP A 12 -13.68 -5.53 21.09
C ASP A 12 -14.29 -4.34 20.34
N LEU A 13 -15.08 -3.53 21.06
CA LEU A 13 -15.58 -2.26 20.55
C LEU A 13 -14.42 -1.30 20.24
N ARG A 14 -13.46 -1.15 21.18
CA ARG A 14 -12.26 -0.32 20.96
C ARG A 14 -11.40 -0.83 19.80
N ALA A 15 -11.24 -2.14 19.65
CA ALA A 15 -10.49 -2.73 18.55
C ALA A 15 -11.09 -2.36 17.18
N THR A 16 -12.41 -2.42 17.10
CA THR A 16 -13.18 -2.14 15.87
C THR A 16 -13.16 -0.66 15.53
N ILE A 17 -13.51 0.20 16.49
CA ILE A 17 -13.47 1.65 16.31
C ILE A 17 -12.05 2.10 15.96
N GLY A 18 -11.04 1.61 16.67
CA GLY A 18 -9.64 2.02 16.45
C GLY A 18 -9.11 1.64 15.05
N SER A 19 -9.49 0.47 14.53
CA SER A 19 -9.10 0.07 13.17
C SER A 19 -9.72 0.94 12.07
N ALA A 20 -11.00 1.31 12.20
CA ALA A 20 -11.60 2.27 11.26
C ALA A 20 -11.01 3.68 11.44
N ALA A 21 -10.81 4.11 12.70
CA ALA A 21 -10.30 5.44 13.01
C ALA A 21 -8.94 5.72 12.36
N ILE A 22 -8.02 4.74 12.31
CA ILE A 22 -6.71 4.91 11.65
C ILE A 22 -6.87 5.32 10.18
N VAL A 23 -7.79 4.66 9.46
CA VAL A 23 -8.06 4.94 8.06
C VAL A 23 -8.72 6.31 7.90
N ILE A 24 -9.72 6.60 8.73
CA ILE A 24 -10.43 7.88 8.68
C ILE A 24 -9.50 9.05 8.99
N VAL A 25 -8.62 8.91 9.98
CA VAL A 25 -7.61 9.93 10.29
C VAL A 25 -6.67 10.13 9.12
N GLY A 26 -6.21 9.06 8.45
CA GLY A 26 -5.40 9.17 7.24
C GLY A 26 -6.13 9.88 6.10
N ALA A 27 -7.41 9.54 5.88
CA ALA A 27 -8.23 10.14 4.84
C ALA A 27 -8.51 11.63 5.09
N VAL A 28 -8.82 12.01 6.33
CA VAL A 28 -9.02 13.40 6.76
C VAL A 28 -7.70 14.18 6.69
N PHE A 29 -6.60 13.57 7.10
CA PHE A 29 -5.28 14.20 7.02
C PHE A 29 -4.93 14.57 5.58
N LEU A 30 -5.19 13.70 4.61
CA LEU A 30 -4.96 14.01 3.19
C LEU A 30 -5.86 15.15 2.69
N LEU A 31 -7.13 15.19 3.09
CA LEU A 31 -8.03 16.29 2.74
C LEU A 31 -7.54 17.62 3.34
N VAL A 32 -7.15 17.62 4.61
CA VAL A 32 -6.58 18.80 5.28
C VAL A 32 -5.29 19.25 4.59
N LEU A 33 -4.42 18.31 4.21
CA LEU A 33 -3.22 18.63 3.45
C LEU A 33 -3.56 19.31 2.13
N ASP A 34 -4.51 18.79 1.37
CA ASP A 34 -4.92 19.37 0.08
C ASP A 34 -5.44 20.81 0.25
N VAL A 35 -6.33 21.04 1.21
CA VAL A 35 -6.89 22.37 1.51
C VAL A 35 -5.81 23.37 1.97
N LEU A 36 -4.77 22.92 2.66
CA LEU A 36 -3.67 23.77 3.14
C LEU A 36 -2.63 24.09 2.06
N MET A 37 -2.61 23.36 0.94
CA MET A 37 -1.65 23.61 -0.13
C MET A 37 -2.00 24.88 -0.92
N PRO A 38 -1.00 25.61 -1.43
CA PRO A 38 -1.23 26.78 -2.28
C PRO A 38 -1.52 26.40 -3.75
N PHE A 39 -2.10 25.22 -3.98
CA PHE A 39 -2.37 24.66 -5.31
C PHE A 39 -3.77 24.07 -5.36
N THR A 40 -4.43 24.11 -6.51
CA THR A 40 -5.74 23.49 -6.74
C THR A 40 -5.84 22.91 -8.15
N SER A 41 -6.93 22.22 -8.49
CA SER A 41 -7.20 21.77 -9.85
C SER A 41 -7.30 22.96 -10.82
N ALA A 42 -6.68 22.82 -11.99
CA ALA A 42 -6.78 23.82 -13.05
C ALA A 42 -8.10 23.73 -13.85
N TYR A 43 -8.81 22.61 -13.77
CA TYR A 43 -9.88 22.26 -14.72
C TYR A 43 -11.26 22.07 -14.08
N ALA A 44 -11.33 21.84 -12.77
CA ALA A 44 -12.58 21.47 -12.09
C ALA A 44 -12.68 22.03 -10.67
N ASP A 45 -13.91 22.16 -10.16
CA ASP A 45 -14.13 22.49 -8.75
C ASP A 45 -13.85 21.26 -7.86
N VAL A 46 -12.99 21.42 -6.86
CA VAL A 46 -12.60 20.34 -5.94
C VAL A 46 -13.68 20.04 -4.90
N ILE A 47 -14.65 20.94 -4.69
CA ILE A 47 -15.68 20.76 -3.66
C ILE A 47 -16.54 19.49 -3.89
N PRO A 48 -17.11 19.24 -5.09
CA PRO A 48 -17.79 17.97 -5.38
C PRO A 48 -16.94 16.72 -5.13
N ALA A 49 -15.64 16.78 -5.45
CA ALA A 49 -14.71 15.68 -5.20
C ALA A 49 -14.57 15.37 -3.71
N TYR A 50 -14.49 16.39 -2.85
CA TYR A 50 -14.46 16.23 -1.40
C TYR A 50 -15.73 15.56 -0.87
N PHE A 51 -16.90 15.88 -1.41
CA PHE A 51 -18.16 15.24 -1.02
C PHE A 51 -18.18 13.75 -1.40
N ILE A 52 -17.77 13.40 -2.63
CA ILE A 52 -17.72 12.01 -3.07
C ILE A 52 -16.72 11.22 -2.22
N TYR A 53 -15.53 11.78 -2.02
CA TYR A 53 -14.49 11.18 -1.19
C TYR A 53 -14.98 10.95 0.25
N THR A 54 -15.59 11.96 0.88
CA THR A 54 -16.12 11.85 2.24
C THR A 54 -17.27 10.85 2.32
N SER A 55 -18.16 10.83 1.31
CA SER A 55 -19.27 9.89 1.25
C SER A 55 -18.82 8.43 1.25
N PHE A 56 -17.73 8.11 0.54
CA PHE A 56 -17.13 6.78 0.55
C PHE A 56 -16.79 6.34 1.98
N PHE A 57 -16.06 7.17 2.72
CA PHE A 57 -15.63 6.86 4.07
C PHE A 57 -16.80 6.82 5.07
N CYS A 58 -17.81 7.67 4.91
CA CYS A 58 -19.03 7.62 5.72
C CYS A 58 -19.80 6.32 5.51
N VAL A 59 -20.05 5.93 4.26
CA VAL A 59 -20.75 4.67 3.93
C VAL A 59 -19.93 3.46 4.39
N PHE A 60 -18.62 3.48 4.19
CA PHE A 60 -17.71 2.46 4.72
C PHE A 60 -17.86 2.31 6.24
N VAL A 61 -17.76 3.40 7.00
CA VAL A 61 -17.85 3.38 8.47
C VAL A 61 -19.21 2.85 8.93
N LEU A 62 -20.29 3.26 8.26
CA LEU A 62 -21.64 2.80 8.57
C LEU A 62 -21.75 1.27 8.42
N PHE A 63 -21.41 0.74 7.25
CA PHE A 63 -21.49 -0.70 6.96
C PHE A 63 -20.53 -1.50 7.84
N TYR A 64 -19.28 -1.05 7.95
CA TYR A 64 -18.29 -1.69 8.79
C TYR A 64 -18.74 -1.78 10.25
N SER A 65 -19.30 -0.69 10.81
CA SER A 65 -19.78 -0.66 12.19
C SER A 65 -20.99 -1.57 12.38
N LEU A 66 -21.97 -1.50 11.47
CA LEU A 66 -23.19 -2.32 11.50
C LEU A 66 -22.84 -3.81 11.49
N PHE A 67 -22.05 -4.26 10.51
CA PHE A 67 -21.67 -5.67 10.40
C PHE A 67 -20.73 -6.12 11.51
N SER A 68 -19.81 -5.26 11.95
CA SER A 68 -18.93 -5.60 13.09
C SER A 68 -19.74 -5.82 14.37
N LEU A 69 -20.78 -5.02 14.62
CA LEU A 69 -21.69 -5.22 15.76
C LEU A 69 -22.46 -6.54 15.64
N CYS A 70 -22.96 -6.88 14.43
CA CYS A 70 -23.59 -8.17 14.18
C CYS A 70 -22.64 -9.34 14.48
N PHE A 71 -21.40 -9.28 14.00
CA PHE A 71 -20.43 -10.36 14.20
C PHE A 71 -19.90 -10.43 15.64
N MET A 72 -19.85 -9.31 16.38
CA MET A 72 -19.48 -9.30 17.80
C MET A 72 -20.49 -9.99 18.71
N SER A 73 -21.74 -10.14 18.27
CA SER A 73 -22.77 -10.83 19.05
C SER A 73 -22.51 -12.34 19.16
N VAL A 74 -21.60 -12.89 18.34
CA VAL A 74 -21.23 -14.30 18.37
C VAL A 74 -20.17 -14.53 19.45
N PRO A 75 -20.45 -15.35 20.48
CA PRO A 75 -19.49 -15.62 21.54
C PRO A 75 -18.25 -16.32 20.96
N VAL A 76 -17.10 -15.67 21.11
CA VAL A 76 -15.81 -16.25 20.73
C VAL A 76 -15.40 -17.21 21.84
N SER A 77 -15.41 -18.52 21.54
CA SER A 77 -14.91 -19.53 22.48
C SER A 77 -13.42 -19.30 22.73
N GLY A 78 -13.12 -18.67 23.87
CA GLY A 78 -11.78 -18.30 24.30
C GLY A 78 -11.02 -19.53 24.77
N GLY A 79 -10.38 -20.26 23.85
CA GLY A 79 -9.67 -21.49 24.23
C GLY A 79 -8.49 -21.92 23.37
N GLY A 80 -8.14 -21.20 22.30
CA GLY A 80 -6.97 -21.56 21.50
C GLY A 80 -5.68 -21.12 22.16
N GLN A 81 -4.90 -22.07 22.71
CA GLN A 81 -3.49 -21.83 23.06
C GLN A 81 -2.79 -21.14 21.89
N ARG A 82 -2.32 -19.91 22.08
CA ARG A 82 -1.53 -19.21 21.08
C ARG A 82 -0.17 -19.88 21.03
N ARG A 83 0.02 -20.81 20.09
CA ARG A 83 1.33 -21.36 19.72
C ARG A 83 1.65 -20.92 18.30
N LEU A 84 2.94 -20.83 17.98
CA LEU A 84 3.37 -20.64 16.60
C LEU A 84 2.88 -21.83 15.77
N PRO A 85 2.14 -21.62 14.67
CA PRO A 85 1.71 -22.71 13.79
C PRO A 85 2.89 -23.53 13.29
N VAL A 86 2.77 -24.86 13.32
CA VAL A 86 3.80 -25.79 12.84
C VAL A 86 4.05 -25.54 11.35
N GLY A 87 5.32 -25.36 10.96
CA GLY A 87 5.71 -25.06 9.58
C GLY A 87 5.84 -23.57 9.25
N LEU A 88 5.32 -22.67 10.10
CA LEU A 88 5.35 -21.22 9.80
C LEU A 88 6.77 -20.67 9.77
N SER A 89 7.62 -21.09 10.70
CA SER A 89 9.03 -20.67 10.73
C SER A 89 9.78 -21.08 9.46
N GLN A 90 9.52 -22.28 8.93
CA GLN A 90 10.12 -22.78 7.70
C GLN A 90 9.65 -21.96 6.49
N ALA A 91 8.34 -21.70 6.42
CA ALA A 91 7.77 -20.87 5.36
C ALA A 91 8.34 -19.44 5.39
N MET A 92 8.45 -18.82 6.57
CA MET A 92 9.07 -17.49 6.74
C MET A 92 10.54 -17.47 6.28
N ASN A 93 11.33 -18.48 6.65
CA ASN A 93 12.73 -18.56 6.24
C ASN A 93 12.86 -18.75 4.73
N LEU A 94 12.06 -19.66 4.14
CA LEU A 94 12.06 -19.90 2.70
C LEU A 94 11.60 -18.67 1.91
N SER A 95 10.59 -17.97 2.41
CA SER A 95 10.07 -16.74 1.81
C SER A 95 11.14 -15.65 1.76
N LEU A 96 11.87 -15.47 2.86
CA LEU A 96 12.95 -14.50 2.91
C LEU A 96 14.13 -14.91 2.02
N PHE A 97 14.53 -16.18 2.05
CA PHE A 97 15.59 -16.73 1.20
C PHE A 97 15.30 -16.52 -0.29
N LEU A 98 14.10 -16.89 -0.73
CA LEU A 98 13.69 -16.71 -2.12
C LEU A 98 13.61 -15.23 -2.51
N SER A 99 13.23 -14.35 -1.58
CA SER A 99 13.25 -12.91 -1.81
C SER A 99 14.65 -12.37 -2.06
N VAL A 100 15.63 -12.80 -1.26
CA VAL A 100 17.04 -12.43 -1.42
C VAL A 100 17.56 -12.95 -2.76
N LEU A 101 17.30 -14.23 -3.06
CA LEU A 101 17.70 -14.84 -4.34
C LEU A 101 17.06 -14.12 -5.54
N ALA A 102 15.81 -13.69 -5.42
CA ALA A 102 15.09 -12.96 -6.45
C ALA A 102 15.71 -11.58 -6.71
N ILE A 103 16.12 -10.87 -5.66
CA ILE A 103 16.83 -9.58 -5.81
C ILE A 103 18.18 -9.77 -6.50
N PHE A 104 18.95 -10.79 -6.12
CA PHE A 104 20.19 -11.12 -6.85
C PHE A 104 19.92 -11.46 -8.32
N SER A 105 18.84 -12.21 -8.59
CA SER A 105 18.44 -12.53 -9.97
C SER A 105 18.07 -11.28 -10.77
N LEU A 106 17.37 -10.31 -10.15
CA LEU A 106 17.07 -9.03 -10.78
C LEU A 106 18.33 -8.20 -11.04
N PHE A 107 19.28 -8.20 -10.11
CA PHE A 107 20.56 -7.55 -10.33
C PHE A 107 21.29 -8.17 -11.52
N VAL A 108 21.34 -9.50 -11.60
CA VAL A 108 21.96 -10.22 -12.71
C VAL A 108 21.30 -9.88 -14.05
N ASP A 109 19.97 -9.91 -14.10
CA ASP A 109 19.21 -9.53 -15.30
C ASP A 109 19.51 -8.09 -15.73
N ARG A 110 19.46 -7.14 -14.80
CA ARG A 110 19.59 -5.72 -15.14
C ARG A 110 21.01 -5.32 -15.50
N ALA A 111 21.99 -5.80 -14.74
CA ALA A 111 23.40 -5.48 -14.98
C ALA A 111 23.94 -6.20 -16.21
N PHE A 112 23.74 -7.53 -16.31
CA PHE A 112 24.41 -8.33 -17.36
C PHE A 112 23.58 -8.51 -18.63
N TYR A 113 22.24 -8.65 -18.53
CA TYR A 113 21.40 -8.86 -19.73
C TYR A 113 20.90 -7.54 -20.32
N ARG A 114 20.57 -6.56 -19.47
CA ARG A 114 20.09 -5.23 -19.92
C ARG A 114 21.18 -4.17 -19.97
N GLY A 115 22.39 -4.46 -19.48
CA GLY A 115 23.53 -3.54 -19.53
C GLY A 115 23.36 -2.27 -18.69
N VAL A 116 22.54 -2.29 -17.63
CA VAL A 116 22.36 -1.13 -16.75
C VAL A 116 23.57 -1.00 -15.84
N ASP A 117 24.33 0.07 -16.01
CA ASP A 117 25.44 0.40 -15.10
C ASP A 117 24.86 0.96 -13.79
N PHE A 118 25.02 0.20 -12.69
CA PHE A 118 24.59 0.62 -11.35
C PHE A 118 25.67 1.41 -10.59
N ALA A 119 26.92 1.40 -11.05
CA ALA A 119 28.03 2.08 -10.39
C ALA A 119 28.15 3.54 -10.84
N SER A 120 27.94 3.82 -12.13
CA SER A 120 28.05 5.16 -12.68
C SER A 120 26.73 5.94 -12.69
N ASN A 121 25.61 5.24 -12.93
CA ASN A 121 24.34 5.92 -13.15
C ASN A 121 23.65 6.24 -11.82
N ASN A 122 22.88 7.31 -11.79
CA ASN A 122 21.94 7.54 -10.69
C ASN A 122 20.63 6.76 -10.89
N PHE A 123 19.79 6.70 -9.85
CA PHE A 123 18.55 5.91 -9.91
C PHE A 123 17.55 6.39 -10.99
N VAL A 124 17.62 7.65 -11.42
CA VAL A 124 16.74 8.21 -12.46
C VAL A 124 17.17 7.69 -13.83
N GLU A 125 18.46 7.77 -14.13
CA GLU A 125 19.08 7.22 -15.34
C GLU A 125 18.89 5.71 -15.43
N MET A 126 19.06 4.98 -14.32
CA MET A 126 18.76 3.55 -14.27
C MET A 126 17.31 3.26 -14.68
N ARG A 127 16.36 4.07 -14.18
CA ARG A 127 14.94 3.89 -14.50
C ARG A 127 14.64 4.24 -15.95
N ALA A 128 15.29 5.26 -16.50
CA ALA A 128 15.18 5.60 -17.92
C ALA A 128 15.72 4.47 -18.80
N ALA A 129 16.88 3.91 -18.48
CA ALA A 129 17.48 2.77 -19.18
C ALA A 129 16.60 1.51 -19.10
N LEU A 130 15.99 1.25 -17.94
CA LEU A 130 15.05 0.13 -17.76
C LEU A 130 13.77 0.30 -18.60
N ASN A 131 13.31 1.53 -18.80
CA ASN A 131 12.12 1.82 -19.61
C ASN A 131 12.43 1.81 -21.11
N SER A 132 13.59 2.30 -21.53
CA SER A 132 13.99 2.32 -22.96
C SER A 132 14.29 0.92 -23.50
N SER A 133 14.82 0.03 -22.65
CA SER A 133 15.07 -1.38 -22.98
C SER A 133 13.86 -2.30 -22.81
N ALA A 134 12.74 -1.78 -22.27
CA ALA A 134 11.55 -2.58 -22.01
C ALA A 134 10.64 -2.67 -23.25
N THR A 135 10.87 -3.66 -24.11
CA THR A 135 9.89 -4.13 -25.12
C THR A 135 8.66 -4.81 -24.49
N GLY A 136 8.45 -4.68 -23.18
CA GLY A 136 7.36 -5.33 -22.43
C GLY A 136 7.55 -6.83 -22.17
N SER A 137 8.58 -7.47 -22.74
CA SER A 137 8.86 -8.91 -22.62
C SER A 137 9.78 -9.26 -21.44
N ILE A 138 9.70 -10.52 -21.01
CA ILE A 138 10.63 -11.13 -20.05
C ILE A 138 12.01 -11.21 -20.73
N SER A 139 13.00 -10.49 -20.20
CA SER A 139 14.36 -10.46 -20.76
C SER A 139 15.16 -11.75 -20.51
N SER A 140 14.88 -12.43 -19.39
CA SER A 140 15.56 -13.66 -18.99
C SER A 140 14.77 -14.43 -17.94
N VAL A 141 15.13 -15.69 -17.69
CA VAL A 141 14.58 -16.49 -16.58
C VAL A 141 14.83 -15.81 -15.23
N PHE A 142 15.97 -15.11 -15.08
CA PHE A 142 16.28 -14.32 -13.90
C PHE A 142 15.32 -13.14 -13.71
N SER A 143 14.92 -12.50 -14.81
CA SER A 143 13.89 -11.45 -14.81
C SER A 143 12.54 -11.98 -14.35
N PHE A 144 12.12 -13.15 -14.85
CA PHE A 144 10.86 -13.78 -14.46
C PHE A 144 10.85 -14.13 -12.98
N PHE A 145 11.83 -14.93 -12.53
CA PHE A 145 11.95 -15.35 -11.14
C PHE A 145 12.09 -14.14 -10.20
N GLY A 146 12.95 -13.19 -10.57
CA GLY A 146 13.22 -11.98 -9.84
C GLY A 146 11.96 -11.12 -9.63
N ASN A 147 11.23 -10.81 -10.70
CA ASN A 147 10.04 -9.98 -10.59
C ASN A 147 8.91 -10.65 -9.82
N LEU A 148 8.79 -11.98 -9.92
CA LEU A 148 7.75 -12.76 -9.25
C LEU A 148 7.99 -12.90 -7.74
N PHE A 149 9.23 -13.18 -7.31
CA PHE A 149 9.55 -13.50 -5.91
C PHE A 149 10.31 -12.41 -5.14
N GLN A 150 10.65 -11.27 -5.74
CA GLN A 150 11.29 -10.17 -4.99
C GLN A 150 10.44 -9.65 -3.81
N PHE A 151 9.12 -9.86 -3.85
CA PHE A 151 8.18 -9.45 -2.81
C PHE A 151 7.87 -10.54 -1.78
N SER A 152 8.52 -11.70 -1.89
CA SER A 152 8.31 -12.83 -0.96
C SER A 152 8.54 -12.43 0.50
N TYR A 153 9.43 -11.47 0.78
CA TYR A 153 9.66 -10.99 2.14
C TYR A 153 8.39 -10.45 2.84
N PHE A 154 7.33 -10.05 2.11
CA PHE A 154 6.07 -9.56 2.71
C PHE A 154 5.35 -10.62 3.56
N PHE A 155 5.42 -11.90 3.17
CA PHE A 155 4.87 -12.97 4.00
C PHE A 155 5.59 -13.06 5.35
N THR A 156 6.92 -13.01 5.33
CA THR A 156 7.75 -12.99 6.54
C THR A 156 7.52 -11.73 7.36
N LEU A 157 7.39 -10.57 6.73
CA LEU A 157 7.07 -9.30 7.39
C LEU A 157 5.75 -9.41 8.16
N LEU A 158 4.68 -9.82 7.49
CA LEU A 158 3.35 -9.92 8.08
C LEU A 158 3.33 -10.94 9.23
N ALA A 159 3.91 -12.13 9.02
CA ALA A 159 3.99 -13.17 10.03
C ALA A 159 4.87 -12.76 11.23
N ALA A 160 6.02 -12.11 10.99
CA ALA A 160 6.94 -11.68 12.03
C ALA A 160 6.34 -10.59 12.91
N VAL A 161 5.63 -9.63 12.30
CA VAL A 161 4.90 -8.59 13.04
C VAL A 161 3.79 -9.22 13.87
N PHE A 162 2.94 -10.05 13.27
CA PHE A 162 1.77 -10.64 13.93
C PHE A 162 2.14 -11.63 15.05
N TYR A 163 3.05 -12.57 14.79
CA TYR A 163 3.48 -13.61 15.72
C TYR A 163 4.72 -13.24 16.56
N ARG A 164 5.03 -11.95 16.70
CA ARG A 164 6.24 -11.45 17.40
C ARG A 164 6.48 -12.06 18.78
N GLU A 165 5.43 -12.36 19.54
CA GLU A 165 5.49 -12.95 20.89
C GLU A 165 6.16 -14.34 20.89
N PHE A 166 6.12 -15.05 19.76
CA PHE A 166 6.66 -16.40 19.60
C PHE A 166 8.04 -16.43 18.93
N ILE A 167 8.56 -15.27 18.53
CA ILE A 167 9.83 -15.14 17.82
C ILE A 167 10.83 -14.49 18.78
N SER A 168 11.99 -15.11 18.95
CA SER A 168 13.07 -14.54 19.77
C SER A 168 13.52 -13.18 19.22
N ALA A 169 13.98 -12.29 20.10
CA ALA A 169 14.40 -10.94 19.69
C ALA A 169 15.49 -10.98 18.60
N GLN A 170 16.46 -11.89 18.73
CA GLN A 170 17.52 -12.07 17.74
C GLN A 170 16.97 -12.50 16.37
N ARG A 171 16.08 -13.50 16.32
CA ARG A 171 15.47 -13.93 15.03
C ARG A 171 14.63 -12.83 14.41
N PHE A 172 13.89 -12.09 15.23
CA PHE A 172 13.12 -10.94 14.76
C PHE A 172 14.02 -9.87 14.15
N LEU A 173 15.14 -9.53 14.79
CA LEU A 173 16.12 -8.58 14.25
C LEU A 173 16.73 -9.07 12.94
N VAL A 174 17.05 -10.36 12.83
CA VAL A 174 17.53 -10.96 11.58
C VAL A 174 16.49 -10.80 10.46
N TYR A 175 15.21 -11.11 10.72
CA TYR A 175 14.15 -10.90 9.74
C TYR A 175 14.02 -9.44 9.32
N VAL A 176 14.01 -8.51 10.28
CA VAL A 176 13.93 -7.07 9.99
C VAL A 176 15.11 -6.63 9.14
N PHE A 177 16.34 -7.05 9.47
CA PHE A 177 17.54 -6.71 8.70
C PHE A 177 17.42 -7.14 7.24
N PHE A 178 17.09 -8.41 6.98
CA PHE A 178 16.96 -8.91 5.62
C PHE A 178 15.77 -8.30 4.87
N ILE A 179 14.64 -8.06 5.54
CA ILE A 179 13.50 -7.36 4.93
C ILE A 179 13.92 -5.95 4.53
N CYS A 180 14.56 -5.18 5.42
CA CYS A 180 15.05 -3.84 5.11
C CYS A 180 16.05 -3.86 3.95
N ALA A 181 17.00 -4.80 3.94
CA ALA A 181 17.95 -4.97 2.84
C ALA A 181 17.21 -5.26 1.52
N CYS A 182 16.22 -6.15 1.54
CA CYS A 182 15.43 -6.46 0.35
C CYS A 182 14.62 -5.26 -0.16
N VAL A 183 14.05 -4.48 0.75
CA VAL A 183 13.27 -3.27 0.40
C VAL A 183 14.17 -2.20 -0.20
N LEU A 184 15.32 -1.93 0.41
CA LEU A 184 16.26 -0.91 -0.06
C LEU A 184 16.89 -1.31 -1.41
N LEU A 185 17.40 -2.54 -1.51
CA LEU A 185 17.99 -3.05 -2.76
C LEU A 185 16.93 -3.16 -3.86
N GLY A 186 15.74 -3.70 -3.55
CA GLY A 186 14.64 -3.78 -4.51
C GLY A 186 14.19 -2.41 -4.99
N SER A 187 14.03 -1.45 -4.07
CA SER A 187 13.68 -0.05 -4.38
C SER A 187 14.74 0.61 -5.26
N TYR A 188 16.02 0.40 -4.95
CA TYR A 188 17.14 0.92 -5.72
C TYR A 188 17.17 0.33 -7.13
N LEU A 189 17.16 -1.00 -7.25
CA LEU A 189 17.20 -1.68 -8.55
C LEU A 189 16.01 -1.28 -9.43
N LEU A 190 14.81 -1.11 -8.87
CA LEU A 190 13.59 -0.74 -9.60
C LEU A 190 13.45 0.78 -9.82
N GLY A 191 14.29 1.59 -9.17
CA GLY A 191 14.10 3.05 -9.06
C GLY A 191 12.71 3.42 -8.55
N GLY A 192 12.13 2.63 -7.63
CA GLY A 192 10.70 2.65 -7.28
C GLY A 192 10.42 2.91 -5.80
N ARG A 193 9.81 4.06 -5.47
CA ARG A 193 9.51 4.49 -4.09
C ARG A 193 8.26 3.85 -3.46
N ALA A 194 7.35 3.33 -4.27
CA ALA A 194 6.05 2.81 -3.80
C ALA A 194 6.21 1.61 -2.85
N ILE A 195 7.23 0.79 -3.04
CA ILE A 195 7.47 -0.41 -2.22
C ILE A 195 7.71 -0.04 -0.76
N ILE A 196 8.47 1.03 -0.51
CA ILE A 196 8.76 1.52 0.84
C ILE A 196 7.45 1.90 1.55
N ALA A 197 6.58 2.65 0.88
CA ALA A 197 5.26 3.01 1.43
C ALA A 197 4.40 1.77 1.72
N VAL A 198 4.36 0.80 0.80
CA VAL A 198 3.61 -0.46 0.99
C VAL A 198 4.15 -1.24 2.20
N VAL A 199 5.46 -1.26 2.46
CA VAL A 199 6.05 -1.88 3.65
C VAL A 199 5.58 -1.21 4.93
N PHE A 200 5.61 0.13 4.99
CA PHE A 200 5.13 0.88 6.15
C PHE A 200 3.65 0.59 6.46
N LEU A 201 2.80 0.65 5.44
CA LEU A 201 1.38 0.33 5.57
C LEU A 201 1.16 -1.13 5.95
N SER A 202 2.01 -2.04 5.48
CA SER A 202 1.94 -3.46 5.84
C SER A 202 2.30 -3.73 7.30
N VAL A 203 3.29 -3.02 7.82
CA VAL A 203 3.63 -3.05 9.26
C VAL A 203 2.45 -2.54 10.07
N LEU A 204 1.85 -1.41 9.67
CA LEU A 204 0.66 -0.86 10.32
C LEU A 204 -0.51 -1.86 10.29
N ALA A 205 -0.80 -2.47 9.15
CA ALA A 205 -1.83 -3.49 9.00
C ALA A 205 -1.58 -4.70 9.92
N GLY A 206 -0.34 -5.20 9.97
CA GLY A 206 0.05 -6.29 10.87
C GLY A 206 -0.12 -5.93 12.36
N PHE A 207 0.18 -4.68 12.74
CA PHE A 207 -0.07 -4.21 14.11
C PHE A 207 -1.55 -4.12 14.43
N VAL A 208 -2.38 -3.57 13.53
CA VAL A 208 -3.83 -3.51 13.72
C VAL A 208 -4.42 -4.92 13.84
N ALA A 209 -3.96 -5.87 13.01
CA ALA A 209 -4.36 -7.28 13.13
C ALA A 209 -4.11 -7.86 14.53
N ARG A 210 -2.99 -7.50 15.18
CA ARG A 210 -2.71 -7.92 16.57
C ARG A 210 -3.64 -7.30 17.59
N VAL A 211 -4.00 -6.03 17.39
CA VAL A 211 -4.95 -5.37 18.27
C VAL A 211 -6.34 -6.00 18.12
N VAL A 212 -6.75 -6.32 16.89
CA VAL A 212 -8.00 -7.02 16.58
C VAL A 212 -8.09 -8.38 17.27
N VAL A 213 -6.99 -9.15 17.32
CA VAL A 213 -6.91 -10.45 18.03
C VAL A 213 -6.68 -10.28 19.55
N GLY A 214 -6.55 -9.04 20.02
CA GLY A 214 -6.32 -8.70 21.42
C GLY A 214 -4.94 -9.12 21.94
N ALA A 215 -3.95 -9.30 21.06
CA ALA A 215 -2.55 -9.60 21.39
C ALA A 215 -1.75 -8.35 21.79
N SER A 216 -2.15 -7.19 21.28
CA SER A 216 -1.60 -5.90 21.69
C SER A 216 -2.73 -4.95 22.08
N SER A 217 -2.40 -3.85 22.75
CA SER A 217 -3.34 -2.75 23.02
C SER A 217 -3.04 -1.57 22.09
N PHE A 218 -4.08 -0.85 21.65
CA PHE A 218 -3.90 0.41 20.93
C PHE A 218 -3.08 1.42 21.75
N GLY A 219 -3.21 1.40 23.08
CA GLY A 219 -2.39 2.26 23.96
C GLY A 219 -0.88 2.01 23.83
N ALA A 220 -0.45 0.82 23.40
CA ALA A 220 0.96 0.57 23.12
C ALA A 220 1.46 1.40 21.91
N PHE A 221 0.61 1.70 20.93
CA PHE A 221 0.95 2.53 19.77
C PHE A 221 1.27 3.97 20.18
N PHE A 222 0.44 4.54 21.06
CA PHE A 222 0.56 5.92 21.52
C PHE A 222 1.59 6.11 22.66
N LYS A 223 2.40 5.09 22.97
CA LYS A 223 3.53 5.28 23.88
C LYS A 223 4.56 6.18 23.20
N GLY A 224 5.09 7.16 23.93
CA GLY A 224 6.03 8.17 23.40
C GLY A 224 7.20 7.58 22.61
N LYS A 225 7.79 6.46 23.06
CA LYS A 225 8.86 5.77 22.32
C LYS A 225 8.43 5.29 20.93
N ASN A 226 7.23 4.74 20.80
CA ASN A 226 6.72 4.23 19.53
C ASN A 226 6.29 5.38 18.62
N LEU A 227 5.65 6.42 19.18
CA LEU A 227 5.33 7.64 18.44
C LEU A 227 6.59 8.32 17.89
N LEU A 228 7.64 8.44 18.70
CA LEU A 228 8.93 9.00 18.29
C LEU A 228 9.56 8.16 17.16
N LEU A 229 9.50 6.83 17.25
CA LEU A 229 9.97 5.95 16.20
C LEU A 229 9.17 6.14 14.90
N PHE A 230 7.84 6.16 14.98
CA PHE A 230 7.00 6.41 13.80
C PHE A 230 7.28 7.79 13.20
N PHE A 231 7.44 8.82 14.04
CA PHE A 231 7.79 10.17 13.60
C PHE A 231 9.14 10.19 12.87
N PHE A 232 10.18 9.58 13.44
CA PHE A 232 11.50 9.49 12.79
C PHE A 232 11.45 8.73 11.47
N MET A 233 10.72 7.60 11.43
CA MET A 233 10.56 6.83 10.20
C MET A 233 9.78 7.60 9.13
N SER A 234 8.74 8.35 9.50
CA SER A 234 7.98 9.21 8.58
C SER A 234 8.85 10.34 8.04
N ILE A 235 9.69 10.95 8.89
CA ILE A 235 10.66 11.97 8.47
C ILE A 235 11.69 11.38 7.50
N MET A 236 12.27 10.22 7.82
CA MET A 236 13.21 9.55 6.90
C MET A 236 12.55 9.22 5.56
N PHE A 237 11.32 8.73 5.58
CA PHE A 237 10.57 8.48 4.35
C PHE A 237 10.35 9.77 3.54
N LEU A 238 9.97 10.86 4.19
CA LEU A 238 9.83 12.17 3.55
C LEU A 238 11.15 12.64 2.93
N PHE A 239 12.27 12.52 3.64
CA PHE A 239 13.60 12.84 3.11
C PHE A 239 13.95 12.02 1.87
N VAL A 240 13.62 10.72 1.86
CA VAL A 240 13.82 9.87 0.67
C VAL A 240 12.99 10.37 -0.52
N VAL A 241 11.73 10.77 -0.29
CA VAL A 241 10.87 11.30 -1.37
C VAL A 241 11.40 12.64 -1.89
N ILE A 242 11.79 13.56 -1.00
CA ILE A 242 12.40 14.85 -1.35
C ILE A 242 13.67 14.63 -2.17
N TYR A 243 14.57 13.75 -1.71
CA TYR A 243 15.81 13.42 -2.40
C TYR A 243 15.54 12.87 -3.80
N VAL A 244 14.50 12.05 -3.98
CA VAL A 244 14.11 11.53 -5.29
C VAL A 244 13.69 12.65 -6.25
N PHE A 245 12.94 13.65 -5.76
CA PHE A 245 12.57 14.79 -6.61
C PHE A 245 13.77 15.68 -6.95
N TYR A 246 14.65 15.92 -5.98
CA TYR A 246 15.91 16.63 -6.20
C TYR A 246 16.79 15.95 -7.27
N MET A 247 16.95 14.63 -7.22
CA MET A 247 17.75 13.93 -8.21
C MET A 247 17.09 13.94 -9.60
N ARG A 248 15.76 13.92 -9.68
CA ARG A 248 15.04 14.03 -10.96
C ARG A 248 15.22 15.40 -11.61
N SER A 249 15.10 16.47 -10.85
CA SER A 249 15.31 17.82 -11.38
C SER A 249 16.77 18.03 -11.77
N SER A 250 17.72 17.55 -10.97
CA SER A 250 19.17 17.63 -11.23
C SER A 250 19.57 16.93 -12.53
N VAL A 251 19.11 15.69 -12.74
CA VAL A 251 19.37 14.92 -13.97
C VAL A 251 18.68 15.55 -15.19
N GLY A 252 17.49 16.10 -15.00
CA GLY A 252 16.77 16.82 -16.05
C GLY A 252 17.37 18.19 -16.40
N GLY A 253 18.35 18.68 -15.62
CA GLY A 253 18.93 20.02 -15.80
C GLY A 253 17.95 21.16 -15.51
N THR A 254 16.84 20.89 -14.82
CA THR A 254 15.77 21.87 -14.53
C THR A 254 15.91 22.43 -13.13
N SER A 255 15.65 23.73 -12.96
CA SER A 255 15.58 24.33 -11.62
C SER A 255 14.44 23.73 -10.78
N SER A 256 14.51 23.82 -9.44
CA SER A 256 13.47 23.28 -8.56
C SER A 256 12.09 23.92 -8.80
N VAL A 257 12.06 25.22 -9.12
CA VAL A 257 10.84 25.99 -9.41
C VAL A 257 10.24 25.56 -10.74
N GLU A 258 11.06 25.48 -11.78
CA GLU A 258 10.63 25.04 -13.10
C GLU A 258 10.11 23.59 -13.06
N TYR A 259 10.82 22.72 -12.34
CA TYR A 259 10.40 21.34 -12.15
C TYR A 259 9.08 21.26 -11.36
N LEU A 260 8.89 22.08 -10.33
CA LEU A 260 7.61 22.19 -9.61
C LEU A 260 6.48 22.61 -10.54
N ASN A 261 6.67 23.64 -11.37
CA ASN A 261 5.64 24.14 -12.29
C ASN A 261 5.30 23.11 -13.38
N ASN A 262 6.30 22.47 -13.97
CA ASN A 262 6.11 21.40 -14.95
C ASN A 262 5.37 20.21 -14.34
N PHE A 263 5.71 19.85 -13.10
CA PHE A 263 5.03 18.77 -12.39
C PHE A 263 3.60 19.13 -12.00
N LEU A 264 3.37 20.36 -11.56
CA LEU A 264 2.04 20.88 -11.24
C LEU A 264 1.13 20.82 -12.47
N PHE A 265 1.62 21.30 -13.63
CA PHE A 265 0.90 21.22 -14.89
C PHE A 265 0.64 19.76 -15.31
N HIS A 266 1.64 18.89 -15.19
CA HIS A 266 1.49 17.45 -15.47
C HIS A 266 0.43 16.78 -14.59
N LEU A 267 0.29 17.23 -13.33
CA LEU A 267 -0.74 16.77 -12.40
C LEU A 267 -2.07 17.52 -12.53
N HIS A 268 -2.23 18.34 -13.57
CA HIS A 268 -3.44 19.10 -13.86
C HIS A 268 -3.79 20.16 -12.80
N GLY A 269 -2.78 20.67 -12.09
CA GLY A 269 -2.93 21.70 -11.07
C GLY A 269 -2.58 23.11 -11.55
N VAL A 270 -2.99 24.08 -10.75
CA VAL A 270 -2.62 25.50 -10.87
C VAL A 270 -2.27 26.07 -9.50
N SER A 271 -1.44 27.10 -9.46
CA SER A 271 -1.07 27.80 -8.23
C SER A 271 -2.10 28.86 -7.88
N LEU A 272 -2.52 28.88 -6.61
CA LEU A 272 -3.41 29.90 -6.06
C LEU A 272 -2.68 31.19 -5.70
N LEU A 273 -1.38 31.08 -5.44
CA LEU A 273 -0.51 32.22 -5.19
C LEU A 273 0.30 32.52 -6.45
N PRO A 274 0.57 33.79 -6.78
CA PRO A 274 1.60 34.09 -7.76
C PRO A 274 2.88 33.42 -7.26
N LEU A 275 3.41 32.46 -8.03
CA LEU A 275 4.70 31.80 -7.78
C LEU A 275 5.83 32.82 -8.01
N GLY A 276 5.84 33.87 -7.20
CA GLY A 276 6.84 34.92 -7.17
C GLY A 276 7.70 34.75 -5.92
N GLN A 277 9.02 34.78 -6.12
CA GLN A 277 10.05 35.02 -5.12
C GLN A 277 10.49 33.86 -4.22
N CYS A 278 10.61 32.64 -4.75
CA CYS A 278 11.65 31.77 -4.22
C CYS A 278 12.81 31.79 -5.22
N GLY A 279 13.91 32.43 -4.85
CA GLY A 279 15.13 32.53 -5.66
C GLY A 279 15.87 31.20 -5.76
N VAL A 280 17.15 31.26 -6.15
CA VAL A 280 18.05 30.10 -6.31
C VAL A 280 18.61 29.60 -4.95
N ASP A 281 17.89 29.89 -3.86
CA ASP A 281 18.36 29.59 -2.51
C ASP A 281 18.05 28.14 -2.12
N PHE A 282 18.96 27.50 -1.39
CA PHE A 282 18.81 26.12 -0.89
C PHE A 282 17.51 25.89 -0.10
N ILE A 283 17.06 26.88 0.69
CA ILE A 283 15.81 26.81 1.45
C ILE A 283 14.60 26.77 0.51
N CYS A 284 14.65 27.52 -0.59
CA CYS A 284 13.62 27.53 -1.61
C CYS A 284 13.55 26.20 -2.35
N ASP A 285 14.69 25.61 -2.68
CA ASP A 285 14.77 24.28 -3.26
C ASP A 285 14.12 23.22 -2.36
N ILE A 286 14.47 23.19 -1.07
CA ILE A 286 13.85 22.27 -0.10
C ILE A 286 12.34 22.47 -0.06
N LYS A 287 11.87 23.71 -0.01
CA LYS A 287 10.44 24.03 0.03
C LYS A 287 9.72 23.53 -1.24
N ASN A 288 10.31 23.72 -2.41
CA ASN A 288 9.74 23.26 -3.68
C ASN A 288 9.67 21.73 -3.74
N TYR A 289 10.73 21.02 -3.34
CA TYR A 289 10.72 19.55 -3.28
C TYR A 289 9.78 19.01 -2.20
N PHE A 290 9.58 19.74 -1.10
CA PHE A 290 8.56 19.41 -0.12
C PHE A 290 7.15 19.54 -0.71
N TYR A 291 6.84 20.63 -1.44
CA TYR A 291 5.57 20.77 -2.13
C TYR A 291 5.35 19.67 -3.17
N LEU A 292 6.36 19.35 -3.99
CA LEU A 292 6.30 18.21 -4.91
C LEU A 292 5.96 16.89 -4.20
N SER A 293 6.51 16.69 -3.01
CA SER A 293 6.23 15.51 -2.18
C SER A 293 4.78 15.48 -1.71
N LEU A 294 4.21 16.62 -1.30
CA LEU A 294 2.81 16.71 -0.90
C LEU A 294 1.86 16.53 -2.10
N LEU A 295 2.11 17.25 -3.19
CA LEU A 295 1.37 17.18 -4.45
C LEU A 295 1.24 15.74 -4.95
N TYR A 296 2.30 14.95 -4.82
CA TYR A 296 2.30 13.55 -5.21
C TYR A 296 1.23 12.70 -4.48
N PHE A 297 0.78 13.10 -3.29
CA PHE A 297 -0.28 12.41 -2.54
C PHE A 297 -1.65 13.07 -2.66
N THR A 298 -1.71 14.38 -2.88
CA THR A 298 -2.95 15.18 -2.82
C THR A 298 -3.60 15.45 -4.18
N HIS A 299 -2.85 15.41 -5.30
CA HIS A 299 -3.40 15.63 -6.65
C HIS A 299 -4.55 14.67 -7.03
N VAL A 300 -4.72 13.59 -6.26
CA VAL A 300 -5.83 12.64 -6.37
C VAL A 300 -7.20 13.29 -6.26
N PHE A 301 -7.31 14.42 -5.53
CA PHE A 301 -8.55 15.19 -5.43
C PHE A 301 -8.84 15.98 -6.70
N TRP A 302 -7.81 16.42 -7.42
CA TRP A 302 -7.95 17.17 -8.67
C TRP A 302 -8.38 16.26 -9.80
N VAL A 303 -7.76 15.07 -9.89
CA VAL A 303 -8.17 14.00 -10.80
C VAL A 303 -9.62 13.59 -10.53
N LEU A 304 -10.03 13.51 -9.25
CA LEU A 304 -11.41 13.22 -8.89
C LEU A 304 -12.36 14.36 -9.28
N ALA A 305 -11.96 15.61 -9.09
CA ALA A 305 -12.75 16.78 -9.49
C ALA A 305 -13.04 16.77 -11.00
N GLU A 306 -12.01 16.57 -11.81
CA GLU A 306 -12.15 16.49 -13.27
C GLU A 306 -13.06 15.35 -13.72
N ASN A 307 -12.96 14.20 -13.06
CA ASN A 307 -13.84 13.06 -13.31
C ASN A 307 -15.32 13.36 -12.97
N VAL A 308 -15.58 14.22 -12.00
CA VAL A 308 -16.95 14.62 -11.61
C VAL A 308 -17.52 15.62 -12.59
N ASP A 309 -16.73 16.61 -13.00
CA ASP A 309 -17.18 17.68 -13.88
C ASP A 309 -17.29 17.21 -15.34
N SER A 310 -16.50 16.21 -15.75
CA SER A 310 -16.54 15.62 -17.10
C SER A 310 -16.80 14.10 -17.05
N PRO A 311 -18.04 13.65 -16.81
CA PRO A 311 -18.35 12.21 -16.77
C PRO A 311 -18.20 11.57 -18.17
N PHE A 312 -17.14 10.80 -18.36
CA PHE A 312 -16.75 10.26 -19.67
C PHE A 312 -17.55 9.02 -20.09
N MET A 313 -18.07 9.02 -21.32
CA MET A 313 -18.91 7.93 -21.85
C MET A 313 -18.14 6.79 -22.55
N SER A 314 -16.82 6.90 -22.74
CA SER A 314 -16.02 5.90 -23.45
C SER A 314 -14.70 5.58 -22.74
N SER A 315 -14.75 4.78 -21.67
CA SER A 315 -13.53 4.29 -21.02
C SER A 315 -13.14 2.91 -21.56
N GLY A 316 -12.01 2.81 -22.29
CA GLY A 316 -11.44 1.52 -22.68
C GLY A 316 -10.74 0.78 -21.53
N GLY A 317 -10.09 1.51 -20.63
CA GLY A 317 -9.35 0.96 -19.48
C GLY A 317 -10.15 0.89 -18.18
N ASP A 318 -9.56 0.27 -17.14
CA ASP A 318 -10.16 0.14 -15.79
C ASP A 318 -9.30 0.86 -14.72
N PRO A 319 -9.79 1.95 -14.09
CA PRO A 319 -9.05 2.66 -13.06
C PRO A 319 -9.10 1.95 -11.71
N LEU A 320 -9.91 0.90 -11.52
CA LEU A 320 -9.93 0.12 -10.29
C LEU A 320 -8.94 -1.03 -10.36
N PHE A 321 -8.83 -1.70 -11.51
CA PHE A 321 -8.03 -2.92 -11.71
C PHE A 321 -6.91 -2.80 -12.75
N GLY A 322 -6.45 -1.58 -13.06
CA GLY A 322 -5.54 -1.30 -14.17
C GLY A 322 -4.23 -2.11 -14.14
N ALA A 323 -3.58 -2.25 -12.98
CA ALA A 323 -2.36 -3.06 -12.92
C ALA A 323 -2.63 -4.57 -12.99
N VAL A 324 -3.76 -5.04 -12.44
CA VAL A 324 -4.20 -6.43 -12.58
C VAL A 324 -4.42 -6.73 -14.06
N LEU A 325 -5.22 -5.91 -14.75
CA LEU A 325 -5.45 -6.05 -16.19
C LEU A 325 -4.16 -5.95 -16.99
N SER A 326 -3.24 -5.05 -16.66
CA SER A 326 -1.94 -4.94 -17.33
C SER A 326 -1.06 -6.20 -17.18
N VAL A 327 -1.14 -6.89 -16.04
CA VAL A 327 -0.43 -8.17 -15.85
C VAL A 327 -1.11 -9.28 -16.66
N PHE A 328 -2.44 -9.37 -16.61
CA PHE A 328 -3.18 -10.40 -17.34
C PHE A 328 -3.16 -10.18 -18.86
N SER A 329 -3.16 -8.93 -19.33
CA SER A 329 -3.12 -8.59 -20.76
C SER A 329 -1.84 -9.08 -21.42
N ARG A 330 -0.72 -9.02 -20.70
CA ARG A 330 0.56 -9.59 -21.17
C ARG A 330 0.55 -11.11 -21.23
N TRP A 331 -0.18 -11.76 -20.33
CA TRP A 331 -0.25 -13.22 -20.27
C TRP A 331 -1.24 -13.80 -21.29
N LEU A 332 -2.41 -13.17 -21.41
CA LEU A 332 -3.52 -13.61 -22.26
C LEU A 332 -3.59 -12.89 -23.62
N GLN A 333 -2.66 -11.96 -23.88
CA GLN A 333 -2.53 -11.21 -25.14
C GLN A 333 -3.79 -10.45 -25.57
N PHE A 334 -4.48 -9.80 -24.61
CA PHE A 334 -5.60 -8.89 -24.91
C PHE A 334 -5.18 -7.43 -24.66
N ASP A 335 -5.94 -6.45 -25.17
CA ASP A 335 -5.70 -5.04 -24.89
C ASP A 335 -6.27 -4.66 -23.51
N SER A 336 -5.42 -4.18 -22.59
CA SER A 336 -5.87 -3.69 -21.28
C SER A 336 -6.64 -2.37 -21.35
N GLY A 337 -6.66 -1.73 -22.52
CA GLY A 337 -7.26 -0.42 -22.75
C GLY A 337 -6.48 0.70 -22.05
N SER A 338 -6.75 1.93 -22.47
CA SER A 338 -6.33 3.14 -21.76
C SER A 338 -7.55 3.88 -21.22
N TYR A 339 -7.36 4.57 -20.11
CA TYR A 339 -8.33 5.56 -19.61
C TYR A 339 -7.61 6.91 -19.49
N GLU A 340 -8.37 7.99 -19.47
CA GLU A 340 -7.86 9.35 -19.61
C GLU A 340 -6.87 9.74 -18.51
N PHE A 341 -7.16 9.33 -17.28
CA PHE A 341 -6.27 9.56 -16.13
C PHE A 341 -5.19 8.47 -15.96
N ALA A 342 -4.93 7.66 -16.98
CA ALA A 342 -3.91 6.62 -16.91
C ALA A 342 -2.51 7.25 -16.72
N GLY A 343 -1.84 6.86 -15.65
CA GLY A 343 -0.56 7.45 -15.25
C GLY A 343 -0.68 8.50 -14.14
N LEU A 344 -1.90 8.99 -13.88
CA LEU A 344 -2.24 9.77 -12.70
C LEU A 344 -2.81 8.86 -11.61
N PHE A 345 -2.72 9.28 -10.35
CA PHE A 345 -3.34 8.54 -9.26
C PHE A 345 -4.83 8.87 -9.17
N ASN A 346 -5.66 7.89 -9.53
CA ASN A 346 -7.07 7.94 -9.22
C ASN A 346 -7.34 7.21 -7.89
N SER A 347 -7.84 7.94 -6.90
CA SER A 347 -8.22 7.38 -5.59
C SER A 347 -9.21 6.23 -5.76
N MET A 348 -9.34 5.33 -4.78
CA MET A 348 -10.35 4.26 -4.89
C MET A 348 -11.79 4.81 -4.97
N PRO A 349 -12.18 5.82 -4.16
CA PRO A 349 -13.47 6.50 -4.35
C PRO A 349 -13.63 7.04 -5.77
N GLY A 350 -12.59 7.69 -6.31
CA GLY A 350 -12.63 8.24 -7.66
C GLY A 350 -12.68 7.17 -8.76
N SER A 351 -12.03 6.04 -8.57
CA SER A 351 -12.05 4.90 -9.50
C SER A 351 -13.44 4.25 -9.54
N LEU A 352 -14.09 4.11 -8.38
CA LEU A 352 -15.47 3.63 -8.28
C LEU A 352 -16.46 4.61 -8.92
N TYR A 353 -16.28 5.91 -8.68
CA TYR A 353 -17.09 6.95 -9.28
C TYR A 353 -16.93 6.99 -10.80
N TYR A 354 -15.69 6.92 -11.29
CA TYR A 354 -15.39 6.89 -12.73
C TYR A 354 -16.13 5.76 -13.45
N LYS A 355 -16.19 4.57 -12.84
CA LYS A 355 -16.82 3.39 -13.47
C LYS A 355 -18.33 3.31 -13.31
N TRP A 356 -18.85 3.67 -12.14
CA TRP A 356 -20.24 3.39 -11.77
C TRP A 356 -20.95 4.57 -11.08
N GLY A 357 -20.37 5.76 -11.16
CA GLY A 357 -20.88 6.97 -10.51
C GLY A 357 -21.02 6.84 -9.00
N GLY A 358 -21.92 7.63 -8.42
CA GLY A 358 -22.20 7.61 -6.98
C GLY A 358 -22.65 6.23 -6.46
N TRP A 359 -23.32 5.42 -7.30
CA TRP A 359 -23.70 4.05 -6.95
C TRP A 359 -22.49 3.15 -6.73
N GLY A 360 -21.48 3.25 -7.60
CA GLY A 360 -20.20 2.57 -7.42
C GLY A 360 -19.55 2.89 -6.09
N VAL A 361 -19.55 4.17 -5.73
CA VAL A 361 -18.98 4.66 -4.47
C VAL A 361 -19.73 4.07 -3.28
N ALA A 362 -21.07 4.14 -3.26
CA ALA A 362 -21.88 3.64 -2.16
C ALA A 362 -21.80 2.11 -2.02
N VAL A 363 -22.01 1.38 -3.10
CA VAL A 363 -21.97 -0.11 -3.10
C VAL A 363 -20.56 -0.61 -2.83
N GLY A 364 -19.55 -0.01 -3.45
CA GLY A 364 -18.14 -0.35 -3.24
C GLY A 364 -17.69 -0.10 -1.81
N ALA A 365 -18.00 1.07 -1.23
CA ALA A 365 -17.72 1.37 0.18
C ALA A 365 -18.41 0.39 1.13
N GLY A 366 -19.70 0.10 0.87
CA GLY A 366 -20.48 -0.85 1.67
C GLY A 366 -19.91 -2.27 1.61
N LEU A 367 -19.52 -2.73 0.43
CA LEU A 367 -18.90 -4.05 0.24
C LEU A 367 -17.54 -4.14 0.94
N VAL A 368 -16.69 -3.11 0.83
CA VAL A 368 -15.40 -3.06 1.55
C VAL A 368 -15.64 -3.08 3.07
N GLY A 369 -16.60 -2.31 3.57
CA GLY A 369 -16.98 -2.30 4.99
C GLY A 369 -17.44 -3.67 5.47
N PHE A 370 -18.32 -4.34 4.72
CA PHE A 370 -18.78 -5.69 5.01
C PHE A 370 -17.63 -6.71 5.01
N LEU A 371 -16.83 -6.75 3.94
CA LEU A 371 -15.74 -7.71 3.79
C LEU A 371 -14.67 -7.53 4.88
N LEU A 372 -14.34 -6.28 5.25
CA LEU A 372 -13.40 -6.03 6.34
C LEU A 372 -13.97 -6.46 7.70
N ALA A 373 -15.26 -6.22 7.96
CA ALA A 373 -15.92 -6.71 9.18
C ALA A 373 -15.88 -8.25 9.25
N LEU A 374 -16.14 -8.93 8.13
CA LEU A 374 -16.02 -10.38 8.01
C LEU A 374 -14.58 -10.84 8.24
N ALA A 375 -13.59 -10.17 7.63
CA ALA A 375 -12.18 -10.51 7.79
C ALA A 375 -11.71 -10.35 9.23
N MET A 376 -12.14 -9.30 9.92
CA MET A 376 -11.91 -9.14 11.35
C MET A 376 -12.53 -10.27 12.17
N PHE A 377 -13.79 -10.61 11.88
CA PHE A 377 -14.47 -11.71 12.56
C PHE A 377 -13.69 -13.02 12.39
N CYS A 378 -13.32 -13.36 11.16
CA CYS A 378 -12.49 -14.53 10.87
C CYS A 378 -11.14 -14.48 11.59
N LEU A 379 -10.47 -13.32 11.61
CA LEU A 379 -9.19 -13.14 12.28
C LEU A 379 -9.30 -13.32 13.79
N ARG A 380 -10.37 -12.80 14.42
CA ARG A 380 -10.63 -12.99 15.85
C ARG A 380 -10.93 -14.43 16.20
N PHE A 381 -11.73 -15.09 15.37
CA PHE A 381 -12.22 -16.45 15.62
C PHE A 381 -11.14 -17.50 15.35
N TYR A 382 -10.56 -17.50 14.15
CA TYR A 382 -9.62 -18.55 13.72
C TYR A 382 -8.17 -18.26 14.09
N LYS A 383 -7.75 -16.98 14.13
CA LYS A 383 -6.37 -16.56 14.44
C LYS A 383 -5.31 -17.28 13.57
N GLY A 384 -5.71 -17.72 12.38
CA GLY A 384 -4.89 -18.47 11.44
C GLY A 384 -4.17 -17.59 10.44
N VAL A 385 -3.20 -18.17 9.73
CA VAL A 385 -2.44 -17.49 8.68
C VAL A 385 -3.35 -17.01 7.55
N LEU A 386 -4.33 -17.82 7.12
CA LEU A 386 -5.28 -17.42 6.07
C LEU A 386 -6.12 -16.21 6.47
N SER A 387 -6.66 -16.21 7.70
CA SER A 387 -7.44 -15.08 8.21
C SER A 387 -6.59 -13.81 8.35
N LEU A 388 -5.30 -13.96 8.66
CA LEU A 388 -4.35 -12.84 8.69
C LEU A 388 -4.08 -12.29 7.29
N VAL A 389 -3.87 -13.17 6.29
CA VAL A 389 -3.69 -12.76 4.89
C VAL A 389 -4.93 -12.04 4.39
N PHE A 390 -6.13 -12.60 4.61
CA PHE A 390 -7.38 -12.00 4.16
C PHE A 390 -7.64 -10.63 4.81
N PHE A 391 -7.42 -10.53 6.14
CA PHE A 391 -7.49 -9.25 6.84
C PHE A 391 -6.48 -8.24 6.28
N TYR A 392 -5.23 -8.66 6.07
CA TYR A 392 -4.19 -7.80 5.53
C TYR A 392 -4.58 -7.24 4.15
N LEU A 393 -5.08 -8.09 3.24
CA LEU A 393 -5.44 -7.66 1.89
C LEU A 393 -6.55 -6.61 1.89
N LEU A 394 -7.61 -6.85 2.65
CA LEU A 394 -8.74 -5.92 2.75
C LEU A 394 -8.39 -4.65 3.52
N TYR A 395 -7.53 -4.76 4.53
CA TYR A 395 -7.09 -3.59 5.28
C TYR A 395 -6.12 -2.73 4.47
N MET A 396 -5.26 -3.33 3.64
CA MET A 396 -4.38 -2.59 2.71
C MET A 396 -5.17 -1.89 1.60
N LEU A 397 -6.22 -2.54 1.06
CA LEU A 397 -7.17 -1.91 0.15
C LEU A 397 -7.71 -0.60 0.76
N LEU A 398 -8.12 -0.66 2.03
CA LEU A 398 -8.67 0.49 2.73
C LEU A 398 -7.62 1.54 3.10
N LEU A 399 -6.43 1.15 3.57
CA LEU A 399 -5.35 2.09 3.92
C LEU A 399 -4.86 2.90 2.72
N VAL A 400 -4.88 2.31 1.53
CA VAL A 400 -4.41 2.97 0.30
C VAL A 400 -5.53 3.66 -0.47
N SER A 401 -6.79 3.27 -0.22
CA SER A 401 -7.99 3.85 -0.85
C SER A 401 -8.03 5.39 -0.92
N PRO A 402 -7.54 6.16 0.09
CA PRO A 402 -7.47 7.61 -0.01
C PRO A 402 -6.70 8.14 -1.22
N VAL A 403 -5.61 7.46 -1.59
CA VAL A 403 -4.67 7.94 -2.61
C VAL A 403 -4.90 7.22 -3.94
N LEU A 404 -5.10 5.90 -3.91
CA LEU A 404 -5.26 5.11 -5.14
C LEU A 404 -5.96 3.78 -4.87
N SER A 405 -6.47 3.13 -5.92
CA SER A 405 -6.81 1.71 -5.84
C SER A 405 -5.54 0.87 -5.65
N ILE A 406 -5.43 0.10 -4.58
CA ILE A 406 -4.28 -0.79 -4.32
C ILE A 406 -4.03 -1.75 -5.50
N PHE A 407 -5.07 -2.11 -6.25
CA PHE A 407 -4.99 -3.00 -7.41
C PHE A 407 -4.39 -2.33 -8.65
N ASN A 408 -4.12 -1.02 -8.62
CA ASN A 408 -3.28 -0.32 -9.60
C ASN A 408 -1.79 -0.32 -9.23
N VAL A 409 -1.42 -0.85 -8.07
CA VAL A 409 -0.02 -0.98 -7.67
C VAL A 409 0.49 -2.34 -8.14
N ILE A 410 1.27 -2.37 -9.23
CA ILE A 410 1.83 -3.61 -9.80
C ILE A 410 2.55 -4.44 -8.72
N SER A 411 3.35 -3.81 -7.85
CA SER A 411 4.03 -4.53 -6.77
C SER A 411 3.06 -5.20 -5.80
N PHE A 412 1.89 -4.61 -5.54
CA PHE A 412 0.89 -5.21 -4.66
C PHE A 412 0.22 -6.44 -5.28
N VAL A 413 0.02 -6.48 -6.60
CA VAL A 413 -0.46 -7.68 -7.30
C VAL A 413 0.49 -8.87 -7.05
N PHE A 414 1.80 -8.64 -7.13
CA PHE A 414 2.79 -9.66 -6.82
C PHE A 414 2.89 -9.96 -5.31
N VAL A 415 2.63 -8.99 -4.43
CA VAL A 415 2.50 -9.25 -2.98
C VAL A 415 1.34 -10.21 -2.71
N ILE A 416 0.17 -10.00 -3.33
CA ILE A 416 -0.98 -10.91 -3.21
C ILE A 416 -0.55 -12.33 -3.62
N PHE A 417 0.06 -12.47 -4.79
CA PHE A 417 0.57 -13.75 -5.28
C PHE A 417 1.50 -14.42 -4.25
N CYS A 418 2.52 -13.70 -3.77
CA CYS A 418 3.47 -14.21 -2.79
C CYS A 418 2.78 -14.65 -1.49
N LEU A 419 1.84 -13.86 -0.96
CA LEU A 419 1.14 -14.20 0.29
C LEU A 419 0.36 -15.52 0.16
N PHE A 420 -0.34 -15.73 -0.94
CA PHE A 420 -1.06 -16.98 -1.18
C PHE A 420 -0.11 -18.15 -1.49
N PHE A 421 0.95 -17.91 -2.26
CA PHE A 421 1.97 -18.93 -2.54
C PHE A 421 2.60 -19.45 -1.24
N TYR A 422 3.07 -18.56 -0.35
CA TYR A 422 3.68 -18.98 0.91
C TYR A 422 2.69 -19.50 1.95
N PHE A 423 1.40 -19.14 1.83
CA PHE A 423 0.35 -19.80 2.59
C PHE A 423 0.24 -21.29 2.21
N LEU A 424 0.30 -21.64 0.93
CA LEU A 424 0.32 -23.04 0.47
C LEU A 424 1.59 -23.77 0.93
N VAL A 425 2.76 -23.13 0.80
CA VAL A 425 4.05 -23.65 1.29
C VAL A 425 4.01 -23.91 2.81
N PHE A 426 3.40 -23.00 3.58
CA PHE A 426 3.19 -23.18 5.02
C PHE A 426 2.38 -24.45 5.32
N HIS A 427 1.28 -24.68 4.60
CA HIS A 427 0.47 -25.89 4.75
C HIS A 427 1.26 -27.15 4.41
N PHE A 428 2.06 -27.11 3.34
CA PHE A 428 2.93 -28.22 2.95
C PHE A 428 3.93 -28.57 4.07
N PHE A 429 4.67 -27.59 4.61
CA PHE A 429 5.58 -27.83 5.73
C PHE A 429 4.85 -28.32 6.99
N GLY A 430 3.68 -27.76 7.28
CA GLY A 430 2.84 -28.19 8.40
C GLY A 430 2.42 -29.66 8.30
N PHE A 431 2.08 -30.12 7.10
CA PHE A 431 1.75 -31.51 6.82
C PHE A 431 2.96 -32.44 7.00
N VAL A 432 4.09 -32.11 6.37
CA VAL A 432 5.32 -32.92 6.43
C VAL A 432 5.84 -33.06 7.87
N LEU A 433 5.91 -31.96 8.62
CA LEU A 433 6.40 -31.97 10.01
C LEU A 433 5.48 -32.75 10.97
N ARG A 434 4.17 -32.80 10.70
CA ARG A 434 3.24 -33.61 11.50
C ARG A 434 3.43 -35.09 11.24
N ARG A 435 3.67 -35.50 9.99
CA ARG A 435 3.97 -36.91 9.65
C ARG A 435 5.28 -37.41 10.25
N MET A 436 6.31 -36.58 10.35
CA MET A 436 7.61 -36.99 10.94
C MET A 436 7.62 -37.07 12.48
N ARG A 437 6.53 -36.65 13.16
CA ARG A 437 6.39 -36.71 14.63
C ARG A 437 5.49 -37.86 15.09
N LEU A 438 4.90 -38.59 14.16
CA LEU A 438 4.28 -39.90 14.36
C LEU A 438 5.32 -40.95 13.99
#